data_AF-A0AAU9ZWK6-F1
#
_entry.id   AF-A0AAU9ZWK6-F1
#
_cell.length_a   1.000
_cell.length_b   1.000
_cell.length_c   1.000
_cell.angle_alpha   90.00
_cell.angle_beta   90.00
_cell.angle_gamma   90.00
#
_symmetry.space_group_name_H-M   'P 1'
#
loop_
_entity.id
_entity.type
_entity.pdbx_description
1 polymer ?
#
loop_
_entity_poly.entity_id
_entity_poly.type
_entity_poly.pdbx_seq_one_letter_code
_entity_poly.pdbx_strand_id
1 'polypeptide(L)'
;MPRVLTGLPANHAAPTLALPLLLLLPLLVWTPLPVSARRSAGTDYLRRGWLRLLAEGEGCAPCRPEECAAPRGCLAGRVRDACGCCWECANLEGQLCDLDPSANFYGRCGEQLECRLDAGGDLSRGEVPEPLCACRSQRPLCGSDGRTYAQICRLQEAARARPDANLTVVHPGPCESEPQIVSPPHNIWNVTGQDVIFGCEVFAYPMASIQWRKDGLDIQLPGDDPHISVQFRGGPQKFEVTGWLQIQALRPSDEGTYRCLARNALGQVEASATLTVLTLDQLNATGFSQLQSMNLVPEEEAESEDDYY
;
A
#
# COMPACT_ATOMS: atom_id res chain seq x y z
N MET A 1 12.32 2.75 74.03
CA MET A 1 13.52 2.32 74.77
C MET A 1 14.67 2.17 73.80
N PRO A 2 15.91 2.49 74.23
CA PRO A 2 16.86 3.35 73.50
C PRO A 2 18.17 2.61 73.17
N ARG A 3 19.13 3.16 72.42
CA ARG A 3 20.25 4.01 72.87
C ARG A 3 21.02 4.49 71.61
N VAL A 4 21.33 5.78 71.37
CA VAL A 4 22.20 6.73 72.11
C VAL A 4 23.66 6.26 72.02
N LEU A 5 24.60 6.98 71.38
CA LEU A 5 25.45 8.05 71.95
C LEU A 5 26.39 8.59 70.82
N THR A 6 26.35 9.90 70.48
CA THR A 6 27.28 11.00 70.89
C THR A 6 28.71 10.92 70.30
N GLY A 7 29.37 12.01 69.87
CA GLY A 7 29.11 13.42 70.15
C GLY A 7 29.94 14.42 69.31
N LEU A 8 29.42 15.65 69.34
CA LEU A 8 30.03 16.98 69.15
C LEU A 8 31.10 17.27 70.23
N PRO A 9 31.84 18.41 70.30
CA PRO A 9 31.56 19.78 69.80
C PRO A 9 32.76 20.46 69.06
N ALA A 10 32.58 21.47 68.20
CA ALA A 10 32.09 22.85 68.34
C ALA A 10 33.09 23.85 68.97
N ASN A 11 33.17 25.03 68.32
CA ASN A 11 33.59 26.38 68.77
C ASN A 11 34.64 27.00 67.84
N HIS A 12 34.69 28.28 67.52
CA HIS A 12 33.90 29.50 67.75
C HIS A 12 34.57 30.55 66.82
N ALA A 13 33.83 31.30 66.00
CA ALA A 13 33.48 32.72 66.21
C ALA A 13 34.24 33.66 65.24
N ALA A 14 33.48 34.50 64.53
CA ALA A 14 33.94 35.73 63.87
C ALA A 14 34.18 36.82 64.94
N PRO A 15 34.91 37.94 64.67
CA PRO A 15 34.31 39.06 63.91
C PRO A 15 35.27 40.08 63.20
N THR A 16 34.68 40.80 62.24
CA THR A 16 34.81 42.23 61.84
C THR A 16 36.11 43.08 61.89
N LEU A 17 36.33 43.80 60.77
CA LEU A 17 36.70 45.23 60.56
C LEU A 17 38.04 45.80 61.07
N ALA A 18 38.85 46.33 60.14
CA ALA A 18 39.25 47.75 60.01
C ALA A 18 40.59 47.94 59.25
N LEU A 19 40.63 48.92 58.32
CA LEU A 19 41.84 49.46 57.69
C LEU A 19 42.64 50.36 58.65
N PRO A 20 43.94 50.60 58.39
CA PRO A 20 44.32 51.98 58.02
C PRO A 20 45.45 52.14 56.97
N LEU A 21 45.22 53.14 56.13
CA LEU A 21 46.11 54.18 55.56
C LEU A 21 47.66 54.08 55.52
N LEU A 22 48.16 54.24 54.27
CA LEU A 22 49.19 55.18 53.77
C LEU A 22 50.69 55.05 54.18
N LEU A 23 51.55 54.85 53.17
CA LEU A 23 52.70 55.74 52.84
C LEU A 23 53.26 55.44 51.43
N LEU A 24 53.33 56.50 50.61
CA LEU A 24 53.84 56.57 49.23
C LEU A 24 55.37 56.76 49.20
N LEU A 25 56.04 56.29 48.12
CA LEU A 25 57.00 57.02 47.25
C LEU A 25 57.71 56.06 46.26
N PRO A 26 58.27 56.54 45.13
CA PRO A 26 57.98 56.00 43.80
C PRO A 26 59.17 55.27 43.14
N LEU A 27 58.87 54.35 42.22
CA LEU A 27 59.84 53.86 41.23
C LEU A 27 59.29 54.15 39.83
N LEU A 28 59.99 55.05 39.16
CA LEU A 28 59.68 55.57 37.83
C LEU A 28 60.32 54.68 36.75
N VAL A 29 59.46 54.12 35.88
CA VAL A 29 59.62 53.83 34.43
C VAL A 29 60.56 52.64 34.10
N TRP A 30 60.20 51.63 33.29
CA TRP A 30 59.73 51.68 31.91
C TRP A 30 58.63 50.65 31.61
N THR A 31 57.40 51.13 31.37
CA THR A 31 56.36 50.36 30.66
C THR A 31 56.37 50.76 29.19
N PRO A 32 56.48 49.83 28.23
CA PRO A 32 56.27 50.15 26.83
C PRO A 32 54.80 50.59 26.64
N LEU A 33 54.58 51.68 25.92
CA LEU A 33 53.23 52.12 25.56
C LEU A 33 52.49 50.97 24.87
N PRO A 34 51.25 50.63 25.28
CA PRO A 34 50.35 49.98 24.35
C PRO A 34 50.03 51.04 23.30
N VAL A 35 50.55 50.86 22.10
CA VAL A 35 50.00 51.52 20.91
C VAL A 35 48.49 51.26 20.97
N SER A 36 47.73 52.34 21.18
CA SER A 36 46.29 52.34 20.97
C SER A 36 46.06 52.09 19.48
N ALA A 37 46.12 50.83 19.07
CA ALA A 37 45.38 50.36 17.93
C ALA A 37 43.91 50.49 18.33
N ARG A 38 43.34 51.64 17.99
CA ARG A 38 41.91 51.85 17.89
C ARG A 38 41.42 50.77 16.91
N ARG A 39 41.13 49.57 17.42
CA ARG A 39 40.39 48.57 16.67
C ARG A 39 39.00 49.12 16.56
N SER A 40 38.74 49.66 15.37
CA SER A 40 37.43 49.96 14.85
C SER A 40 36.41 48.99 15.43
N ALA A 41 35.40 49.52 16.12
CA ALA A 41 34.09 48.91 16.14
C ALA A 41 33.65 48.80 14.68
N GLY A 42 33.95 47.65 14.07
CA GLY A 42 33.85 47.42 12.64
C GLY A 42 33.54 45.96 12.39
N THR A 43 32.27 45.72 12.12
CA THR A 43 31.77 44.57 11.35
C THR A 43 32.06 43.16 11.90
N ASP A 44 31.63 42.86 13.12
CA ASP A 44 31.50 41.46 13.61
C ASP A 44 30.10 40.86 13.39
N TYR A 45 29.27 41.48 12.53
CA TYR A 45 27.96 40.93 12.14
C TYR A 45 28.03 40.03 10.89
N LEU A 46 29.12 40.11 10.12
CA LEU A 46 29.24 39.45 8.81
C LEU A 46 30.08 38.15 8.84
N ARG A 47 30.55 37.71 10.02
CA ARG A 47 31.26 36.42 10.18
C ARG A 47 30.37 35.35 10.82
N ARG A 48 29.06 35.39 10.53
CA ARG A 48 28.15 34.28 10.79
C ARG A 48 28.22 33.36 9.57
N GLY A 49 29.18 32.43 9.58
CA GLY A 49 29.35 31.47 8.49
C GLY A 49 28.13 30.57 8.33
N TRP A 50 27.83 30.16 7.10
CA TRP A 50 26.73 29.24 6.77
C TRP A 50 26.71 27.96 7.63
N LEU A 51 27.87 27.48 8.07
CA LEU A 51 28.03 26.34 9.00
C LEU A 51 27.34 26.55 10.36
N ARG A 52 27.26 27.78 10.85
CA ARG A 52 26.57 28.10 12.12
C ARG A 52 25.07 28.24 11.92
N LEU A 53 24.62 28.74 10.77
CA LEU A 53 23.20 28.75 10.39
C LEU A 53 22.66 27.34 10.11
N LEU A 54 23.50 26.44 9.59
CA LEU A 54 23.22 25.00 9.52
C LEU A 54 23.13 24.40 10.94
N ALA A 55 24.11 24.66 11.81
CA ALA A 55 24.10 24.16 13.19
C ALA A 55 22.98 24.73 14.09
N GLU A 56 22.51 25.97 13.84
CA GLU A 56 21.41 26.62 14.57
C GLU A 56 20.04 26.35 13.90
N GLY A 57 20.01 25.87 12.66
CA GLY A 57 18.80 25.54 11.88
C GLY A 57 18.43 24.05 11.86
N GLU A 58 19.32 23.16 12.29
CA GLU A 58 19.11 21.70 12.33
C GLU A 58 18.61 21.19 13.70
N GLY A 59 18.58 22.05 14.73
CA GLY A 59 18.22 21.67 16.09
C GLY A 59 16.79 22.03 16.45
N CYS A 60 16.02 21.05 16.91
CA CYS A 60 14.71 21.31 17.50
C CYS A 60 14.82 22.09 18.81
N ALA A 61 13.96 23.10 18.98
CA ALA A 61 13.81 23.79 20.26
C ALA A 61 13.29 22.81 21.34
N PRO A 62 13.50 23.12 22.65
CA PRO A 62 12.90 22.33 23.72
C PRO A 62 11.38 22.25 23.55
N CYS A 63 10.84 21.02 23.60
CA CYS A 63 9.42 20.78 23.38
C CYS A 63 8.56 21.43 24.47
N ARG A 64 7.53 22.17 24.04
CA ARG A 64 6.49 22.77 24.88
C ARG A 64 5.11 22.26 24.47
N PRO A 65 4.64 21.13 25.02
CA PRO A 65 3.41 20.47 24.59
C PRO A 65 2.16 21.35 24.70
N GLU A 66 2.15 22.29 25.65
CA GLU A 66 1.07 23.24 25.88
C GLU A 66 0.86 24.25 24.74
N GLU A 67 1.90 24.49 23.93
CA GLU A 67 1.82 25.37 22.76
C GLU A 67 1.34 24.63 21.50
N CYS A 68 1.23 23.29 21.55
CA CYS A 68 0.84 22.47 20.41
C CYS A 68 -0.67 22.55 20.12
N ALA A 69 -1.02 22.79 18.86
CA ALA A 69 -2.40 22.65 18.40
C ALA A 69 -2.83 21.17 18.38
N ALA A 70 -4.06 20.88 18.83
CA ALA A 70 -4.59 19.53 18.79
C ALA A 70 -5.20 19.23 17.40
N PRO A 71 -4.65 18.26 16.64
CA PRO A 71 -5.12 18.00 15.29
C PRO A 71 -6.47 17.25 15.32
N ARG A 72 -7.37 17.61 14.40
CA ARG A 72 -8.74 17.06 14.30
C ARG A 72 -8.91 16.31 12.98
N GLY A 73 -9.72 15.25 12.98
CA GLY A 73 -10.07 14.52 11.76
C GLY A 73 -8.94 13.71 11.13
N CYS A 74 -7.92 13.29 11.90
CA CYS A 74 -6.79 12.55 11.35
C CYS A 74 -7.16 11.09 11.05
N LEU A 75 -7.52 10.81 9.79
CA LEU A 75 -7.98 9.50 9.32
C LEU A 75 -6.88 8.43 9.29
N ALA A 76 -5.62 8.82 9.05
CA ALA A 76 -4.47 7.90 9.13
C ALA A 76 -3.88 7.77 10.56
N GLY A 77 -4.54 8.36 11.55
CA GLY A 77 -3.99 8.52 12.90
C GLY A 77 -3.09 9.73 13.03
N ARG A 78 -2.30 9.77 14.11
CA ARG A 78 -1.47 10.91 14.48
C ARG A 78 -0.02 10.49 14.56
N VAL A 79 0.87 11.36 14.10
CA VAL A 79 2.32 11.23 14.19
C VAL A 79 2.89 12.39 14.99
N ARG A 80 4.11 12.25 15.48
CA ARG A 80 4.85 13.42 15.96
C ARG A 80 5.40 14.20 14.79
N ASP A 81 5.48 15.52 14.96
CA ASP A 81 6.29 16.39 14.13
C ASP A 81 7.76 15.90 14.04
N ALA A 82 8.55 16.47 13.13
CA ALA A 82 9.95 16.10 12.97
C ALA A 82 10.79 16.28 14.24
N CYS A 83 10.35 17.14 15.16
CA CYS A 83 10.98 17.39 16.45
C CYS A 83 10.53 16.45 17.57
N GLY A 84 9.58 15.55 17.33
CA GLY A 84 9.05 14.64 18.34
C GLY A 84 8.10 15.30 19.34
N CYS A 85 7.69 16.56 19.14
CA CYS A 85 6.99 17.35 20.14
C CYS A 85 5.47 17.33 19.95
N CYS A 86 4.98 18.02 18.92
CA CYS A 86 3.56 18.19 18.68
C CYS A 86 2.97 17.00 17.92
N TRP A 87 1.66 16.80 18.08
CA TRP A 87 0.92 15.81 17.31
C TRP A 87 0.41 16.44 16.01
N GLU A 88 0.63 15.75 14.91
CA GLU A 88 0.16 16.13 13.57
C GLU A 88 -0.68 15.00 12.98
N CYS A 89 -1.53 15.32 12.00
CA CYS A 89 -2.20 14.28 11.25
C CYS A 89 -1.18 13.57 10.37
N ALA A 90 -1.24 12.24 10.39
CA ALA A 90 -0.36 11.44 9.55
C ALA A 90 -0.89 11.36 8.12
N ASN A 91 0.01 11.08 7.18
CA ASN A 91 -0.33 10.92 5.76
C ASN A 91 -1.07 9.61 5.52
N LEU A 92 -2.11 9.69 4.69
CA LEU A 92 -2.93 8.58 4.23
C LEU A 92 -2.22 7.75 3.17
N GLU A 93 -2.72 6.54 2.91
CA GLU A 93 -2.26 5.73 1.80
C GLU A 93 -2.36 6.50 0.47
N GLY A 94 -1.29 6.45 -0.33
CA GLY A 94 -1.17 7.16 -1.61
C GLY A 94 -0.78 8.63 -1.50
N GLN A 95 -0.58 9.18 -0.30
CA GLN A 95 -0.01 10.53 -0.13
C GLN A 95 1.52 10.50 -0.12
N LEU A 96 2.11 11.60 -0.58
CA LEU A 96 3.55 11.82 -0.52
C LEU A 96 4.06 11.76 0.92
N CYS A 97 5.28 11.29 1.10
CA CYS A 97 5.89 11.17 2.42
C CYS A 97 7.41 11.32 2.38
N ASP A 98 7.98 11.63 3.54
CA ASP A 98 9.42 11.73 3.69
C ASP A 98 10.02 10.33 3.99
N LEU A 99 10.94 9.87 3.13
CA LEU A 99 11.67 8.61 3.33
C LEU A 99 12.65 8.69 4.51
N ASP A 100 13.28 9.85 4.67
CA ASP A 100 14.16 10.14 5.80
C ASP A 100 13.29 10.63 6.97
N PRO A 101 13.31 9.94 8.12
CA PRO A 101 12.59 10.41 9.31
C PRO A 101 12.99 11.81 9.78
N SER A 102 14.19 12.28 9.43
CA SER A 102 14.67 13.62 9.78
C SER A 102 14.12 14.73 8.87
N ALA A 103 13.63 14.38 7.68
CA ALA A 103 12.96 15.32 6.80
C ALA A 103 11.53 15.62 7.26
N ASN A 104 11.02 16.78 6.87
CA ASN A 104 9.69 17.26 7.24
C ASN A 104 8.99 17.99 6.08
N PHE A 105 9.26 17.59 4.84
CA PHE A 105 8.74 18.27 3.67
C PHE A 105 7.32 17.80 3.34
N TYR A 106 7.12 16.48 3.27
CA TYR A 106 5.82 15.87 3.01
C TYR A 106 5.15 15.34 4.27
N GLY A 107 5.90 15.09 5.34
CA GLY A 107 5.40 14.53 6.59
C GLY A 107 5.48 13.00 6.61
N ARG A 108 4.95 12.42 7.70
CA ARG A 108 5.07 10.99 8.01
C ARG A 108 3.78 10.23 7.78
N CYS A 109 3.92 9.01 7.28
CA CYS A 109 2.80 8.09 7.11
C CYS A 109 2.15 7.68 8.43
N GLY A 110 0.87 7.35 8.37
CA GLY A 110 0.09 6.87 9.50
C GLY A 110 0.51 5.52 10.06
N GLU A 111 -0.20 5.11 11.10
CA GLU A 111 -0.02 3.79 11.70
C GLU A 111 -0.30 2.70 10.65
N GLN A 112 0.49 1.62 10.67
CA GLN A 112 0.43 0.53 9.67
C GLN A 112 0.72 0.95 8.22
N LEU A 113 1.14 2.19 7.98
CA LEU A 113 1.66 2.66 6.70
C LEU A 113 3.20 2.70 6.74
N GLU A 114 3.80 2.68 5.58
CA GLU A 114 5.24 2.80 5.36
C GLU A 114 5.49 3.67 4.14
N CYS A 115 6.44 4.60 4.26
CA CYS A 115 6.85 5.43 3.15
C CYS A 115 7.79 4.64 2.24
N ARG A 116 7.41 4.44 0.97
CA ARG A 116 8.20 3.69 0.00
C ARG A 116 8.17 4.37 -1.36
N LEU A 117 9.20 4.16 -2.16
CA LEU A 117 9.23 4.60 -3.55
C LEU A 117 8.32 3.68 -4.38
N ASP A 118 7.26 4.22 -4.96
CA ASP A 118 6.41 3.45 -5.88
C ASP A 118 7.07 3.43 -7.27
N ALA A 119 7.81 2.36 -7.55
CA ALA A 119 8.35 2.07 -8.88
C ALA A 119 7.32 1.40 -9.82
N GLY A 120 6.03 1.40 -9.43
CA GLY A 120 4.96 0.61 -10.03
C GLY A 120 4.27 1.21 -11.26
N GLY A 121 4.76 2.34 -11.77
CA GLY A 121 4.33 2.93 -13.04
C GLY A 121 5.27 2.55 -14.18
N ASP A 122 4.79 2.66 -15.42
CA ASP A 122 5.61 2.66 -16.64
C ASP A 122 6.46 3.94 -16.64
N LEU A 123 7.45 3.99 -15.73
CA LEU A 123 8.35 5.11 -15.58
C LEU A 123 9.12 5.22 -16.89
N SER A 124 8.84 6.29 -17.62
CA SER A 124 9.63 6.67 -18.78
C SER A 124 11.09 6.78 -18.33
N ARG A 125 12.03 6.34 -19.18
CA ARG A 125 13.48 6.33 -18.87
C ARG A 125 13.92 7.69 -18.31
N GLY A 126 14.19 7.76 -17.00
CA GLY A 126 14.74 8.93 -16.32
C GLY A 126 13.85 9.60 -15.27
N GLU A 127 12.62 9.15 -15.05
CA GLU A 127 11.76 9.66 -13.98
C GLU A 127 12.17 9.10 -12.61
N VAL A 128 12.27 9.96 -11.60
CA VAL A 128 12.53 9.57 -10.21
C VAL A 128 11.19 9.24 -9.56
N PRO A 129 10.98 8.01 -9.05
CA PRO A 129 9.72 7.64 -8.43
C PRO A 129 9.44 8.49 -7.20
N GLU A 130 8.17 8.89 -7.02
CA GLU A 130 7.75 9.63 -5.85
C GLU A 130 7.56 8.70 -4.63
N PRO A 131 7.96 9.13 -3.43
CA PRO A 131 7.75 8.35 -2.21
C PRO A 131 6.30 8.50 -1.72
N LEU A 132 5.58 7.40 -1.63
CA LEU A 132 4.18 7.35 -1.22
C LEU A 132 3.99 6.47 0.02
N CYS A 133 3.01 6.82 0.84
CA CYS A 133 2.57 5.99 1.95
C CYS A 133 1.82 4.77 1.42
N ALA A 134 2.31 3.57 1.72
CA ALA A 134 1.66 2.32 1.36
C ALA A 134 1.36 1.49 2.61
N CYS A 135 0.26 0.74 2.60
CA CYS A 135 -0.07 -0.11 3.74
C CYS A 135 0.94 -1.26 3.89
N ARG A 136 1.34 -1.53 5.13
CA ARG A 136 2.27 -2.61 5.47
C ARG A 136 1.70 -4.00 5.21
N SER A 137 0.37 -4.13 5.22
CA SER A 137 -0.32 -5.40 5.03
C SER A 137 -1.43 -5.25 4.00
N GLN A 138 -1.36 -6.01 2.92
CA GLN A 138 -2.40 -6.12 1.88
C GLN A 138 -3.38 -7.28 2.15
N ARG A 139 -3.48 -7.74 3.41
CA ARG A 139 -4.35 -8.88 3.76
C ARG A 139 -5.75 -8.37 4.07
N PRO A 140 -6.80 -8.95 3.46
CA PRO A 140 -8.17 -8.57 3.78
C PRO A 140 -8.54 -9.01 5.19
N LEU A 141 -9.53 -8.33 5.76
CA LEU A 141 -10.04 -8.59 7.10
C LEU A 141 -11.54 -8.27 7.19
N CYS A 142 -12.22 -8.95 8.11
CA CYS A 142 -13.63 -8.72 8.39
C CYS A 142 -13.79 -7.72 9.54
N GLY A 143 -14.51 -6.63 9.28
CA GLY A 143 -14.87 -5.63 10.27
C GLY A 143 -16.08 -6.04 11.12
N SER A 144 -16.21 -5.46 12.31
CA SER A 144 -17.38 -5.66 13.18
C SER A 144 -18.69 -5.12 12.60
N ASP A 145 -18.62 -4.34 11.52
CA ASP A 145 -19.74 -3.87 10.73
C ASP A 145 -20.17 -4.85 9.62
N GLY A 146 -19.59 -6.05 9.58
CA GLY A 146 -19.86 -7.07 8.57
C GLY A 146 -19.30 -6.75 7.19
N ARG A 147 -18.43 -5.74 7.08
CA ARG A 147 -17.78 -5.37 5.82
C ARG A 147 -16.38 -5.95 5.72
N THR A 148 -16.07 -6.48 4.54
CA THR A 148 -14.71 -6.86 4.19
C THR A 148 -13.90 -5.62 3.84
N TYR A 149 -12.78 -5.43 4.53
CA TYR A 149 -11.79 -4.41 4.20
C TYR A 149 -10.64 -5.06 3.45
N ALA A 150 -10.18 -4.44 2.35
CA ALA A 150 -9.07 -4.94 1.56
C ALA A 150 -7.77 -5.07 2.39
N GLN A 151 -7.61 -4.21 3.39
CA GLN A 151 -6.44 -4.17 4.27
C GLN A 151 -6.69 -3.34 5.54
N ILE A 152 -5.80 -3.51 6.53
CA ILE A 152 -5.95 -2.92 7.87
C ILE A 152 -6.01 -1.39 7.84
N CYS A 153 -5.26 -0.74 6.95
CA CYS A 153 -5.24 0.72 6.84
C CYS A 153 -6.61 1.30 6.48
N ARG A 154 -7.39 0.60 5.61
CA ARG A 154 -8.75 1.00 5.24
C ARG A 154 -9.75 0.83 6.39
N LEU A 155 -9.60 -0.23 7.19
CA LEU A 155 -10.43 -0.41 8.38
C LEU A 155 -10.15 0.70 9.41
N GLN A 156 -8.87 1.02 9.65
CA GLN A 156 -8.48 2.07 10.59
C GLN A 156 -8.96 3.45 10.15
N GLU A 157 -8.86 3.75 8.85
CA GLU A 157 -9.40 4.97 8.25
C GLU A 157 -10.91 5.10 8.53
N ALA A 158 -11.67 4.04 8.25
CA ALA A 158 -13.11 4.00 8.49
C ALA A 158 -13.48 4.09 9.98
N ALA A 159 -12.70 3.47 10.86
CA ALA A 159 -12.90 3.52 12.31
C ALA A 159 -12.66 4.94 12.85
N ARG A 160 -11.64 5.64 12.36
CA ARG A 160 -11.35 7.03 12.76
C ARG A 160 -12.31 8.04 12.16
N ALA A 161 -12.85 7.77 10.97
CA ALA A 161 -13.90 8.60 10.36
C ALA A 161 -15.21 8.59 11.16
N ARG A 162 -15.52 7.47 11.83
CA ARG A 162 -16.73 7.31 12.66
C ARG A 162 -16.39 6.67 14.01
N PRO A 163 -15.84 7.43 14.96
CA PRO A 163 -15.44 6.92 16.27
C PRO A 163 -16.60 6.26 17.05
N ASP A 164 -17.81 6.79 16.90
CA ASP A 164 -19.01 6.29 17.59
C ASP A 164 -19.44 4.89 17.12
N ALA A 165 -18.94 4.41 15.98
CA ALA A 165 -19.30 3.11 15.41
C ALA A 165 -18.57 1.92 16.06
N ASN A 166 -17.54 2.15 16.89
CA ASN A 166 -16.73 1.09 17.53
C ASN A 166 -16.29 -0.02 16.56
N LEU A 167 -15.79 0.37 15.39
CA LEU A 167 -15.33 -0.55 14.36
C LEU A 167 -14.04 -1.26 14.79
N THR A 168 -14.07 -2.59 14.83
CA THR A 168 -12.93 -3.45 15.21
C THR A 168 -12.73 -4.57 14.20
N VAL A 169 -11.57 -5.22 14.25
CA VAL A 169 -11.30 -6.43 13.48
C VAL A 169 -11.98 -7.62 14.16
N VAL A 170 -12.79 -8.39 13.42
CA VAL A 170 -13.39 -9.63 13.91
C VAL A 170 -12.43 -10.80 13.69
N HIS A 171 -11.97 -10.99 12.44
CA HIS A 171 -11.01 -12.03 12.08
C HIS A 171 -10.23 -11.66 10.80
N PRO A 172 -9.06 -12.27 10.55
CA PRO A 172 -8.37 -12.14 9.27
C PRO A 172 -9.14 -12.82 8.13
N GLY A 173 -9.02 -12.31 6.91
CA GLY A 173 -9.78 -12.76 5.75
C GLY A 173 -11.07 -11.98 5.53
N PRO A 174 -11.73 -12.16 4.37
CA PRO A 174 -13.00 -11.50 4.08
C PRO A 174 -14.09 -11.96 5.04
N CYS A 175 -15.13 -11.15 5.22
CA CYS A 175 -16.35 -11.59 5.90
C CYS A 175 -17.01 -12.72 5.11
N GLU A 176 -17.72 -13.59 5.83
CA GLU A 176 -18.47 -14.66 5.19
C GLU A 176 -19.59 -14.10 4.32
N SER A 177 -19.72 -14.60 3.09
CA SER A 177 -20.74 -14.18 2.13
C SER A 177 -21.22 -15.34 1.27
N GLU A 178 -22.39 -15.20 0.67
CA GLU A 178 -22.82 -16.07 -0.43
C GLU A 178 -21.81 -15.99 -1.59
N PRO A 179 -21.70 -17.04 -2.43
CA PRO A 179 -20.78 -17.03 -3.55
C PRO A 179 -21.18 -15.96 -4.57
N GLN A 180 -20.20 -15.29 -5.16
CA GLN A 180 -20.39 -14.25 -6.17
C GLN A 180 -19.61 -14.61 -7.43
N ILE A 181 -20.29 -14.61 -8.58
CA ILE A 181 -19.64 -14.88 -9.87
C ILE A 181 -18.87 -13.62 -10.27
N VAL A 182 -17.54 -13.72 -10.28
CA VAL A 182 -16.62 -12.65 -10.68
C VAL A 182 -16.50 -12.61 -12.19
N SER A 183 -16.34 -13.79 -12.80
CA SER A 183 -16.28 -13.96 -14.25
C SER A 183 -17.26 -15.06 -14.68
N PRO A 184 -18.40 -14.69 -15.31
CA PRO A 184 -19.36 -15.67 -15.79
C PRO A 184 -18.85 -16.34 -17.07
N PRO A 185 -19.34 -17.56 -17.39
CA PRO A 185 -19.04 -18.15 -18.68
C PRO A 185 -19.63 -17.32 -19.83
N HIS A 186 -18.94 -17.36 -20.97
CA HIS A 186 -19.34 -16.63 -22.17
C HIS A 186 -19.89 -17.57 -23.24
N ASN A 187 -20.78 -17.05 -24.07
CA ASN A 187 -21.32 -17.78 -25.21
C ASN A 187 -20.20 -18.09 -26.21
N ILE A 188 -20.17 -19.33 -26.69
CA ILE A 188 -19.16 -19.82 -27.64
C ILE A 188 -19.89 -20.38 -28.85
N TRP A 189 -19.41 -20.04 -30.04
CA TRP A 189 -19.75 -20.74 -31.26
C TRP A 189 -18.49 -21.40 -31.80
N ASN A 190 -18.59 -22.65 -32.25
CA ASN A 190 -17.47 -23.33 -32.85
C ASN A 190 -17.92 -24.43 -33.83
N VAL A 191 -16.99 -24.99 -34.57
CA VAL A 191 -17.22 -26.01 -35.60
C VAL A 191 -17.16 -27.41 -34.99
N THR A 192 -17.93 -28.33 -35.54
CA THR A 192 -17.85 -29.76 -35.19
C THR A 192 -16.42 -30.28 -35.24
N GLY A 193 -16.03 -31.08 -34.25
CA GLY A 193 -14.69 -31.68 -34.12
C GLY A 193 -13.66 -30.81 -33.42
N GLN A 194 -13.92 -29.53 -33.15
CA GLN A 194 -13.05 -28.70 -32.31
C GLN A 194 -13.31 -28.90 -30.83
N ASP A 195 -12.42 -28.39 -29.99
CA ASP A 195 -12.54 -28.40 -28.53
C ASP A 195 -13.01 -27.02 -28.03
N VAL A 196 -13.80 -27.01 -26.96
CA VAL A 196 -14.23 -25.77 -26.29
C VAL A 196 -14.08 -25.88 -24.78
N ILE A 197 -13.84 -24.73 -24.15
CA ILE A 197 -13.69 -24.61 -22.70
C ILE A 197 -14.54 -23.45 -22.20
N PHE A 198 -15.45 -23.72 -21.27
CA PHE A 198 -16.13 -22.71 -20.48
C PHE A 198 -15.37 -22.47 -19.18
N GLY A 199 -15.22 -21.21 -18.79
CA GLY A 199 -14.66 -20.80 -17.50
C GLY A 199 -15.72 -20.11 -16.65
N CYS A 200 -15.71 -20.37 -15.35
CA CYS A 200 -16.58 -19.72 -14.37
C CYS A 200 -15.77 -19.43 -13.11
N GLU A 201 -15.54 -18.15 -12.82
CA GLU A 201 -14.75 -17.69 -11.68
C GLU A 201 -15.68 -17.13 -10.61
N VAL A 202 -15.49 -17.60 -9.38
CA VAL A 202 -16.40 -17.32 -8.26
C VAL A 202 -15.58 -16.92 -7.05
N PHE A 203 -15.92 -15.79 -6.46
CA PHE A 203 -15.46 -15.38 -5.14
C PHE A 203 -16.39 -15.97 -4.08
N ALA A 204 -15.83 -16.64 -3.07
CA ALA A 204 -16.62 -17.16 -1.95
C ALA A 204 -15.78 -17.35 -0.69
N TYR A 205 -16.30 -16.87 0.43
CA TYR A 205 -15.79 -17.19 1.75
C TYR A 205 -16.95 -17.61 2.67
N PRO A 206 -16.98 -18.85 3.17
CA PRO A 206 -16.09 -19.97 2.87
C PRO A 206 -16.10 -20.39 1.38
N MET A 207 -15.06 -21.10 0.95
CA MET A 207 -14.91 -21.57 -0.44
C MET A 207 -16.15 -22.34 -0.92
N ALA A 208 -16.63 -22.01 -2.13
CA ALA A 208 -17.79 -22.65 -2.75
C ALA A 208 -17.40 -23.89 -3.56
N SER A 209 -18.32 -24.84 -3.70
CA SER A 209 -18.23 -25.90 -4.71
C SER A 209 -18.84 -25.41 -6.03
N ILE A 210 -18.19 -25.70 -7.16
CA ILE A 210 -18.75 -25.42 -8.50
C ILE A 210 -19.23 -26.72 -9.14
N GLN A 211 -20.42 -26.66 -9.74
CA GLN A 211 -21.02 -27.73 -10.53
C GLN A 211 -21.43 -27.19 -11.89
N TRP A 212 -21.25 -28.00 -12.94
CA TRP A 212 -21.72 -27.68 -14.28
C TRP A 212 -22.95 -28.50 -14.63
N ARG A 213 -23.90 -27.87 -15.30
CA ARG A 213 -25.14 -28.50 -15.77
C ARG A 213 -25.40 -28.13 -17.22
N LYS A 214 -26.07 -29.01 -17.96
CA LYS A 214 -26.60 -28.71 -19.29
C LYS A 214 -28.13 -28.60 -19.23
N ASP A 215 -28.66 -27.54 -19.83
CA ASP A 215 -30.08 -27.23 -19.83
C ASP A 215 -30.87 -28.24 -20.66
N GLY A 216 -32.10 -28.50 -20.23
CA GLY A 216 -33.00 -29.48 -20.85
C GLY A 216 -32.90 -30.89 -20.27
N LEU A 217 -31.80 -31.26 -19.60
CA LEU A 217 -31.64 -32.57 -18.94
C LEU A 217 -31.36 -32.49 -17.43
N ASP A 218 -31.06 -31.31 -16.86
CA ASP A 218 -30.63 -31.12 -15.45
C ASP A 218 -29.56 -32.14 -14.98
N ILE A 219 -28.74 -32.61 -15.91
CA ILE A 219 -27.65 -33.55 -15.64
C ILE A 219 -26.44 -32.75 -15.16
N GLN A 220 -25.86 -33.22 -14.05
CA GLN A 220 -24.57 -32.76 -13.59
C GLN A 220 -23.46 -33.32 -14.49
N LEU A 221 -22.66 -32.44 -15.07
CA LEU A 221 -21.52 -32.79 -15.91
C LEU A 221 -20.32 -33.22 -15.05
N PRO A 222 -19.44 -34.11 -15.54
CA PRO A 222 -19.39 -34.67 -16.90
C PRO A 222 -20.41 -35.79 -17.21
N GLY A 223 -21.17 -36.26 -16.21
CA GLY A 223 -22.09 -37.39 -16.39
C GLY A 223 -21.36 -38.67 -16.80
N ASP A 224 -21.91 -39.39 -17.78
CA ASP A 224 -21.32 -40.61 -18.37
C ASP A 224 -20.61 -40.34 -19.71
N ASP A 225 -20.44 -39.07 -20.12
CA ASP A 225 -19.86 -38.76 -21.43
C ASP A 225 -18.33 -38.65 -21.35
N PRO A 226 -17.57 -39.53 -22.04
CA PRO A 226 -16.10 -39.51 -22.00
C PRO A 226 -15.48 -38.30 -22.71
N HIS A 227 -16.20 -37.58 -23.57
CA HIS A 227 -15.65 -36.41 -24.25
C HIS A 227 -15.80 -35.10 -23.43
N ILE A 228 -16.51 -35.15 -22.30
CA ILE A 228 -16.72 -34.01 -21.41
C ILE A 228 -15.86 -34.17 -20.16
N SER A 229 -15.18 -33.10 -19.75
CA SER A 229 -14.44 -33.08 -18.48
C SER A 229 -14.68 -31.79 -17.71
N VAL A 230 -14.75 -31.91 -16.39
CA VAL A 230 -14.92 -30.78 -15.47
C VAL A 230 -13.73 -30.74 -14.52
N GLN A 231 -13.16 -29.55 -14.35
CA GLN A 231 -12.08 -29.31 -13.40
C GLN A 231 -12.44 -28.12 -12.49
N PHE A 232 -11.94 -28.17 -11.26
CA PHE A 232 -12.13 -27.12 -10.27
C PHE A 232 -10.83 -26.92 -9.49
N ARG A 233 -10.33 -25.68 -9.44
CA ARG A 233 -9.09 -25.29 -8.73
C ARG A 233 -9.30 -23.92 -8.06
N GLY A 234 -8.33 -23.52 -7.24
CA GLY A 234 -8.26 -22.13 -6.76
C GLY A 234 -8.15 -21.15 -7.93
N GLY A 235 -8.82 -20.01 -7.81
CA GLY A 235 -8.86 -18.96 -8.83
C GLY A 235 -7.58 -18.11 -8.86
N PRO A 236 -7.54 -17.10 -9.75
CA PRO A 236 -6.38 -16.25 -9.92
C PRO A 236 -6.11 -15.38 -8.67
N GLN A 237 -7.16 -14.99 -7.94
CA GLN A 237 -7.03 -14.23 -6.69
C GLN A 237 -7.36 -15.07 -5.45
N LYS A 238 -7.02 -14.54 -4.27
CA LYS A 238 -7.33 -15.19 -3.00
C LYS A 238 -8.84 -15.26 -2.78
N PHE A 239 -9.29 -16.38 -2.23
CA PHE A 239 -10.71 -16.65 -1.95
C PHE A 239 -11.59 -16.74 -3.21
N GLU A 240 -10.97 -16.80 -4.39
CA GLU A 240 -11.62 -17.16 -5.63
C GLU A 240 -11.39 -18.64 -5.95
N VAL A 241 -12.33 -19.19 -6.70
CA VAL A 241 -12.28 -20.54 -7.23
C VAL A 241 -12.75 -20.51 -8.69
N THR A 242 -12.08 -21.28 -9.54
CA THR A 242 -12.41 -21.35 -10.97
C THR A 242 -12.83 -22.76 -11.34
N GLY A 243 -13.97 -22.87 -12.00
CA GLY A 243 -14.47 -24.09 -12.60
C GLY A 243 -14.31 -24.04 -14.12
N TRP A 244 -13.74 -25.09 -14.70
CA TRP A 244 -13.63 -25.27 -16.15
C TRP A 244 -14.46 -26.45 -16.60
N LEU A 245 -15.20 -26.26 -17.68
CA LEU A 245 -15.90 -27.32 -18.41
C LEU A 245 -15.29 -27.41 -19.80
N GLN A 246 -14.64 -28.53 -20.10
CA GLN A 246 -14.07 -28.81 -21.42
C GLN A 246 -14.92 -29.86 -22.13
N ILE A 247 -15.24 -29.58 -23.40
CA ILE A 247 -15.95 -30.48 -24.31
C ILE A 247 -15.00 -30.72 -25.49
N GLN A 248 -14.58 -31.97 -25.65
CA GLN A 248 -13.66 -32.38 -26.71
C GLN A 248 -14.43 -32.87 -27.94
N ALA A 249 -13.89 -32.60 -29.13
CA ALA A 249 -14.43 -33.08 -30.40
C ALA A 249 -15.94 -32.83 -30.56
N LEU A 250 -16.32 -31.55 -30.60
CA LEU A 250 -17.69 -31.07 -30.62
C LEU A 250 -18.62 -31.83 -31.59
N ARG A 251 -19.79 -32.20 -31.07
CA ARG A 251 -20.87 -32.86 -31.80
C ARG A 251 -22.08 -31.92 -31.85
N PRO A 252 -22.95 -32.02 -32.89
CA PRO A 252 -24.20 -31.25 -32.92
C PRO A 252 -25.11 -31.51 -31.71
N SER A 253 -24.99 -32.69 -31.07
CA SER A 253 -25.70 -33.01 -29.83
C SER A 253 -25.26 -32.19 -28.62
N ASP A 254 -24.06 -31.61 -28.67
CA ASP A 254 -23.46 -30.87 -27.56
C ASP A 254 -23.97 -29.44 -27.52
N GLU A 255 -24.58 -28.96 -28.61
CA GLU A 255 -25.30 -27.69 -28.66
C GLU A 255 -26.30 -27.58 -27.49
N GLY A 256 -26.37 -26.40 -26.88
CA GLY A 256 -27.25 -26.13 -25.76
C GLY A 256 -26.74 -25.04 -24.83
N THR A 257 -27.43 -24.88 -23.70
CA THR A 257 -27.07 -23.90 -22.66
C THR A 257 -26.42 -24.63 -21.49
N TYR A 258 -25.25 -24.15 -21.08
CA TYR A 258 -24.46 -24.68 -19.97
C TYR A 258 -24.53 -23.72 -18.79
N ARG A 259 -24.87 -24.24 -17.62
CA ARG A 259 -24.98 -23.50 -16.36
C ARG A 259 -23.85 -23.88 -15.40
N CYS A 260 -23.17 -22.86 -14.90
CA CYS A 260 -22.27 -22.95 -13.75
C CYS A 260 -23.06 -22.64 -12.49
N LEU A 261 -23.14 -23.57 -11.55
CA LEU A 261 -23.77 -23.41 -10.24
C LEU A 261 -22.69 -23.44 -9.15
N ALA A 262 -22.56 -22.37 -8.39
CA ALA A 262 -21.66 -22.28 -7.25
C ALA A 262 -22.45 -22.23 -5.94
N ARG A 263 -22.03 -23.04 -4.95
CA ARG A 263 -22.73 -23.19 -3.67
C ARG A 263 -21.76 -23.20 -2.49
N ASN A 264 -22.09 -22.47 -1.42
CA ASN A 264 -21.42 -22.57 -0.13
C ASN A 264 -22.44 -22.74 1.01
N ALA A 265 -21.98 -22.61 2.26
CA ALA A 265 -22.83 -22.75 3.45
C ALA A 265 -23.88 -21.64 3.61
N LEU A 266 -23.68 -20.48 2.97
CA LEU A 266 -24.56 -19.33 3.08
C LEU A 266 -25.56 -19.22 1.93
N GLY A 267 -25.21 -19.69 0.74
CA GLY A 267 -26.11 -19.60 -0.40
C GLY A 267 -25.57 -20.23 -1.69
N GLN A 268 -26.20 -19.85 -2.81
CA GLN A 268 -25.83 -20.31 -4.14
C GLN A 268 -26.04 -19.23 -5.19
N VAL A 269 -25.28 -19.31 -6.28
CA VAL A 269 -25.37 -18.41 -7.44
C VAL A 269 -25.16 -19.21 -8.72
N GLU A 270 -25.77 -18.78 -9.82
CA GLU A 270 -25.61 -19.42 -11.12
C GLU A 270 -25.42 -18.42 -12.26
N ALA A 271 -24.71 -18.85 -13.29
CA ALA A 271 -24.61 -18.16 -14.58
C ALA A 271 -24.63 -19.16 -15.73
N SER A 272 -25.13 -18.73 -16.88
CA SER A 272 -25.33 -19.56 -18.07
C SER A 272 -24.58 -19.04 -19.28
N ALA A 273 -24.13 -19.94 -20.14
CA ALA A 273 -23.59 -19.65 -21.46
C ALA A 273 -24.12 -20.62 -22.52
N THR A 274 -24.30 -20.13 -23.75
CA THR A 274 -24.78 -20.94 -24.87
C THR A 274 -23.63 -21.43 -25.73
N LEU A 275 -23.66 -22.71 -26.10
CA LEU A 275 -22.80 -23.32 -27.11
C LEU A 275 -23.57 -23.47 -28.41
N THR A 276 -23.05 -22.90 -29.49
CA THR A 276 -23.56 -23.10 -30.85
C THR A 276 -22.56 -23.92 -31.66
N VAL A 277 -23.00 -25.03 -32.25
CA VAL A 277 -22.12 -25.94 -33.00
C VAL A 277 -22.46 -25.86 -34.49
N LEU A 278 -21.54 -25.36 -35.30
CA LEU A 278 -21.69 -25.28 -36.74
C LEU A 278 -21.10 -26.53 -37.41
N THR A 279 -21.84 -27.12 -38.35
CA THR A 279 -21.27 -28.14 -39.23
C THR A 279 -20.51 -27.47 -40.38
N LEU A 280 -19.59 -28.21 -41.01
CA LEU A 280 -18.86 -27.74 -42.20
C LEU A 280 -19.82 -27.29 -43.32
N ASP A 281 -20.96 -27.97 -43.47
CA ASP A 281 -21.98 -27.60 -44.47
C ASP A 281 -22.63 -26.25 -44.16
N GLN A 282 -22.87 -25.94 -42.88
CA GLN A 282 -23.44 -24.64 -42.48
C GLN A 282 -22.44 -23.48 -42.62
N LEU A 283 -21.15 -23.74 -42.43
CA LEU A 283 -20.08 -22.75 -42.71
C LEU A 283 -19.99 -22.44 -44.20
N ASN A 284 -20.12 -23.46 -45.04
CA ASN A 284 -20.13 -23.30 -46.50
C ASN A 284 -21.41 -22.57 -46.98
N ALA A 285 -22.56 -22.83 -46.35
CA ALA A 285 -23.83 -22.19 -46.68
C ALA A 285 -23.92 -20.71 -46.25
N THR A 286 -23.15 -20.29 -45.24
CA THR A 286 -23.12 -18.90 -44.75
C THR A 286 -22.13 -18.00 -45.50
N GLY A 287 -21.42 -18.52 -46.51
CA GLY A 287 -20.53 -17.72 -47.37
C GLY A 287 -19.25 -17.23 -46.68
N PHE A 288 -18.87 -17.79 -45.53
CA PHE A 288 -17.62 -17.44 -44.82
C PHE A 288 -16.34 -17.94 -45.51
N SER A 289 -16.46 -18.71 -46.60
CA SER A 289 -15.32 -19.22 -47.38
C SER A 289 -14.54 -18.14 -48.15
N GLN A 290 -14.96 -16.87 -48.13
CA GLN A 290 -14.28 -15.76 -48.84
C GLN A 290 -13.36 -14.88 -47.98
N LEU A 291 -13.28 -15.09 -46.65
CA LEU A 291 -12.36 -14.33 -45.79
C LEU A 291 -11.01 -15.02 -45.53
N GLN A 292 -10.83 -16.27 -45.96
CA GLN A 292 -9.54 -16.97 -45.87
C GLN A 292 -8.59 -16.64 -47.04
N SER A 293 -9.00 -15.84 -48.02
CA SER A 293 -8.13 -15.41 -49.13
C SER A 293 -7.47 -14.03 -48.93
N MET A 294 -7.65 -13.37 -47.77
CA MET A 294 -6.86 -12.20 -47.38
C MET A 294 -6.00 -12.50 -46.16
N ASN A 295 -4.98 -13.34 -46.35
CA ASN A 295 -3.68 -13.25 -45.69
C ASN A 295 -2.71 -14.15 -46.47
N LEU A 296 -2.61 -13.88 -47.78
CA LEU A 296 -1.37 -14.12 -48.50
C LEU A 296 -0.41 -13.04 -47.99
N VAL A 297 0.58 -13.48 -47.23
CA VAL A 297 1.77 -12.72 -46.86
C VAL A 297 2.28 -11.97 -48.10
N PRO A 298 2.39 -10.64 -48.10
CA PRO A 298 3.13 -9.94 -49.14
C PRO A 298 4.60 -10.36 -49.05
N GLU A 299 5.14 -10.79 -50.18
CA GLU A 299 6.56 -11.03 -50.40
C GLU A 299 7.37 -9.82 -49.87
N GLU A 300 8.28 -10.06 -48.94
CA GLU A 300 9.28 -9.05 -48.57
C GLU A 300 10.20 -8.85 -49.78
N GLU A 301 10.08 -7.68 -50.38
CA GLU A 301 11.01 -7.15 -51.37
C GLU A 301 12.40 -7.03 -50.75
N ALA A 302 13.39 -7.49 -51.52
CA ALA A 302 14.80 -7.38 -51.23
C ALA A 302 15.27 -5.92 -51.34
N GLU A 303 15.84 -5.39 -50.25
CA GLU A 303 16.76 -4.25 -50.24
C GLU A 303 17.91 -4.61 -49.30
N SER A 304 19.03 -5.05 -49.87
CA SER A 304 20.24 -4.25 -50.14
C SER A 304 21.27 -4.40 -49.02
N GLU A 305 22.33 -5.14 -49.35
CA GLU A 305 23.64 -5.11 -48.70
C GLU A 305 24.11 -3.67 -48.52
N ASP A 306 24.49 -3.30 -47.30
CA ASP A 306 25.49 -2.27 -47.07
C ASP A 306 26.37 -2.67 -45.88
N ASP A 307 27.64 -2.85 -46.21
CA ASP A 307 28.79 -3.15 -45.37
C ASP A 307 28.95 -2.17 -44.20
N TYR A 308 29.22 -2.67 -42.98
CA TYR A 308 30.13 -2.00 -42.03
C TYR A 308 30.81 -3.04 -41.11
N TYR A 309 32.15 -3.00 -41.12
CA TYR A 309 33.09 -3.83 -40.36
C TYR A 309 32.98 -3.67 -38.83
#